data_AF-A0A9Q0TP06-F1
#
_entry.id   AF-A0A9Q0TP06-F1
#
_cell.length_a   1.000
_cell.length_b   1.000
_cell.length_c   1.000
_cell.angle_alpha   90.00
_cell.angle_beta   90.00
_cell.angle_gamma   90.00
#
_symmetry.space_group_name_H-M   'P 1'
#
loop_
_entity.id
_entity.type
_entity.pdbx_description
1 polymer ?
#
loop_
_entity_poly.entity_id
_entity_poly.type
_entity_poly.pdbx_seq_one_letter_code
_entity_poly.pdbx_strand_id
1 'polypeptide(L)'
;MGSETSLKLPIIDFSNLGQNPGAAEWDLVKSQVRKALEEYGCFEALFDKIPAEIRKAIFGAVEELFDLPLQTKMLNASKKPYHGYVGQYPQVPLFESMGIDDATIAEEVESMTRILWPQGNQNFRFTPISLLFF
;
A
#
# COMPACT_ATOMS: atom_id res chain seq x y z
N MET A 1 -1.03 -23.68 23.76
CA MET A 1 -2.26 -22.90 23.53
C MET A 1 -2.05 -21.53 24.19
N GLY A 2 -1.48 -20.58 23.46
CA GLY A 2 -1.36 -19.21 23.96
C GLY A 2 -2.75 -18.59 24.00
N SER A 3 -3.14 -18.02 25.15
CA SER A 3 -4.32 -17.18 25.23
C SER A 3 -4.02 -15.93 24.41
N GLU A 4 -4.60 -15.81 23.22
CA GLU A 4 -4.58 -14.56 22.45
C GLU A 4 -5.34 -13.50 23.24
N THR A 5 -4.61 -12.68 23.99
CA THR A 5 -5.13 -11.39 24.44
C THR A 5 -5.31 -10.52 23.20
N SER A 6 -6.53 -10.04 22.96
CA SER A 6 -6.80 -9.08 21.89
C SER A 6 -5.96 -7.82 22.11
N LEU A 7 -4.81 -7.75 21.46
CA LEU A 7 -3.99 -6.54 21.37
C LEU A 7 -4.78 -5.51 20.56
N LYS A 8 -5.24 -4.46 21.25
CA LYS A 8 -5.86 -3.31 20.60
C LYS A 8 -4.78 -2.29 20.32
N LEU A 9 -4.44 -2.11 19.06
CA LEU A 9 -3.48 -1.08 18.66
C LEU A 9 -4.07 0.32 18.90
N PRO A 10 -3.23 1.31 19.22
CA PRO A 10 -3.66 2.71 19.22
C PRO A 10 -4.15 3.11 17.83
N ILE A 11 -5.32 3.73 17.77
CA ILE A 11 -5.82 4.41 16.57
C ILE A 11 -5.48 5.90 16.71
N ILE A 12 -4.77 6.45 15.73
CA ILE A 12 -4.34 7.86 15.72
C ILE A 12 -5.03 8.56 14.56
N ASP A 13 -5.72 9.66 14.86
CA ASP A 13 -6.46 10.44 13.87
C ASP A 13 -5.60 11.52 13.24
N PHE A 14 -5.33 11.37 11.95
CA PHE A 14 -4.60 12.31 11.10
C PHE A 14 -5.54 13.28 10.35
N SER A 15 -6.86 13.08 10.45
CA SER A 15 -7.87 13.86 9.68
C SER A 15 -7.87 15.35 10.04
N ASN A 16 -7.54 15.67 11.30
CA ASN A 16 -7.55 17.05 11.81
C ASN A 16 -6.17 17.72 11.80
N LEU A 17 -5.21 17.18 11.03
CA LEU A 17 -3.94 17.85 10.80
C LEU A 17 -4.16 19.03 9.87
N GLY A 18 -4.34 20.22 10.45
CA GLY A 18 -4.41 21.46 9.68
C GLY A 18 -3.19 21.66 8.76
N GLN A 19 -3.34 22.50 7.73
CA GLN A 19 -2.33 22.70 6.68
C GLN A 19 -1.01 23.34 7.18
N ASN A 20 -0.98 23.85 8.41
CA ASN A 20 0.17 24.58 8.96
C ASN A 20 0.98 23.68 9.91
N PRO A 21 2.23 23.31 9.53
CA PRO A 21 3.16 22.66 10.44
C PRO A 21 3.40 23.56 11.66
N GLY A 22 3.16 23.03 12.87
CA GLY A 22 3.38 23.77 14.13
C GLY A 22 2.12 24.19 14.89
N ALA A 23 0.93 23.82 14.40
CA ALA A 23 -0.29 23.89 15.21
C ALA A 23 -0.25 22.88 16.38
N ALA A 24 -1.00 23.14 17.46
CA ALA A 24 -1.00 22.29 18.66
C ALA A 24 -1.41 20.84 18.35
N GLU A 25 -2.24 20.65 17.32
CA GLU A 25 -2.69 19.38 16.79
C GLU A 25 -1.53 18.53 16.25
N TRP A 26 -0.53 19.15 15.62
CA TRP A 26 0.66 18.46 15.12
C TRP A 26 1.53 17.92 16.26
N ASP A 27 1.70 18.70 17.33
CA ASP A 27 2.47 18.26 18.50
C ASP A 27 1.77 17.13 19.24
N LEU A 28 0.44 17.18 19.33
CA LEU A 28 -0.37 16.10 19.88
C LEU A 28 -0.21 14.80 19.08
N VAL A 29 -0.42 14.84 17.76
CA VAL A 29 -0.32 13.64 16.91
C VAL A 29 1.10 13.07 16.92
N LYS A 30 2.14 13.91 16.86
CA LYS A 30 3.55 13.45 17.00
C LYS A 30 3.77 12.74 18.34
N SER A 31 3.22 13.26 19.44
CA SER A 31 3.33 12.63 20.75
C SER A 31 2.63 11.26 20.78
N GLN A 32 1.44 11.15 20.18
CA GLN A 32 0.71 9.89 20.08
C GLN A 32 1.47 8.86 19.23
N VAL A 33 1.98 9.26 18.07
CA VAL A 33 2.78 8.40 17.18
C VAL A 33 4.00 7.87 17.90
N ARG A 34 4.75 8.76 18.57
CA ARG A 34 5.93 8.36 19.33
C ARG A 34 5.61 7.32 20.39
N LYS A 35 4.59 7.57 21.22
CA LYS A 35 4.17 6.63 22.27
C LYS A 35 3.75 5.28 21.70
N ALA A 36 2.98 5.28 20.61
CA ALA A 36 2.53 4.04 19.99
C ALA A 36 3.70 3.23 19.41
N LEU A 37 4.68 3.89 18.78
CA LEU A 37 5.89 3.23 18.29
C LEU A 37 6.78 2.71 19.44
N GLU A 38 6.91 3.47 20.53
CA GLU A 38 7.68 3.06 21.72
C GLU A 38 7.04 1.86 22.45
N GLU A 39 5.71 1.82 22.55
CA GLU A 39 4.98 0.78 23.30
C GLU A 39 4.59 -0.44 22.45
N TYR A 40 4.17 -0.24 21.20
CA TYR A 40 3.58 -1.27 20.33
C TYR A 40 4.39 -1.53 19.05
N GLY A 41 5.28 -0.62 18.67
CA GLY A 41 6.00 -0.67 17.39
C GLY A 41 5.15 -0.33 16.16
N CYS A 42 3.84 -0.14 16.31
CA CYS A 42 2.92 0.25 15.25
C CYS A 42 1.64 0.91 15.80
N PHE A 43 0.83 1.47 14.90
CA PHE A 43 -0.48 2.05 15.19
C PHE A 43 -1.37 1.97 13.95
N GLU A 44 -2.67 2.13 14.14
CA GLU A 44 -3.61 2.30 13.03
C GLU A 44 -3.78 3.80 12.75
N ALA A 45 -3.46 4.22 11.52
CA ALA A 45 -3.64 5.61 11.08
C ALA A 45 -5.04 5.80 10.51
N LEU A 46 -5.82 6.69 11.11
CA LEU A 46 -7.10 7.13 10.58
C LEU A 46 -6.89 8.41 9.79
N PHE A 47 -7.30 8.42 8.53
CA PHE A 47 -7.37 9.61 7.69
C PHE A 47 -8.83 9.97 7.41
N ASP A 48 -9.05 11.19 6.91
CA ASP A 48 -10.34 11.60 6.39
C ASP A 48 -10.89 10.50 5.48
N LYS A 49 -12.20 10.24 5.60
CA LYS A 49 -12.85 9.07 5.03
C LYS A 49 -12.53 8.94 3.54
N ILE A 50 -11.58 8.06 3.20
CA ILE A 50 -11.30 7.68 1.83
C ILE A 50 -12.63 7.16 1.24
N PRO A 51 -13.14 7.77 0.15
CA PRO A 51 -14.39 7.34 -0.47
C PRO A 51 -14.43 5.82 -0.66
N ALA A 52 -15.57 5.21 -0.35
CA ALA A 52 -15.72 3.75 -0.44
C ALA A 52 -15.46 3.24 -1.87
N GLU A 53 -15.78 4.07 -2.85
CA GLU A 53 -15.58 3.86 -4.27
C GLU A 53 -14.09 3.73 -4.62
N ILE A 54 -13.24 4.57 -4.01
CA ILE A 54 -11.77 4.50 -4.19
C ILE A 54 -11.24 3.21 -3.58
N ARG A 55 -11.67 2.85 -2.37
CA ARG A 55 -11.26 1.58 -1.74
C ARG A 55 -11.66 0.38 -2.59
N LYS A 56 -12.89 0.35 -3.09
CA LYS A 56 -13.38 -0.71 -3.96
C LYS A 56 -12.58 -0.78 -5.28
N ALA A 57 -12.26 0.35 -5.88
CA ALA A 57 -11.44 0.41 -7.08
C ALA A 57 -10.04 -0.15 -6.85
N ILE A 58 -9.42 0.17 -5.71
CA ILE A 58 -8.09 -0.37 -5.34
C ILE A 58 -8.13 -1.89 -5.20
N PHE A 59 -9.06 -2.43 -4.43
CA PHE A 59 -9.16 -3.89 -4.26
C PHE A 59 -9.44 -4.60 -5.59
N GLY A 60 -10.34 -4.06 -6.42
CA GLY A 60 -10.59 -4.62 -7.75
C GLY A 60 -9.37 -4.57 -8.67
N ALA A 61 -8.62 -3.46 -8.67
CA ALA A 61 -7.40 -3.34 -9.46
C ALA A 61 -6.29 -4.31 -9.01
N VAL A 62 -6.19 -4.56 -7.69
CA VAL A 62 -5.26 -5.54 -7.12
C VAL A 62 -5.67 -6.97 -7.47
N GLU A 63 -6.96 -7.30 -7.42
CA GLU A 63 -7.48 -8.59 -7.88
C GLU A 63 -7.14 -8.82 -9.37
N GLU A 64 -7.46 -7.85 -10.24
CA GLU A 64 -7.12 -7.90 -11.67
C GLU A 64 -5.61 -8.09 -11.91
N LEU A 65 -4.77 -7.45 -11.10
CA LEU A 65 -3.31 -7.55 -11.19
C LEU A 65 -2.82 -8.98 -10.92
N PHE A 66 -3.34 -9.62 -9.87
CA PHE A 66 -2.90 -10.97 -9.47
C PHE A 66 -3.56 -12.09 -10.27
N ASP A 67 -4.72 -11.83 -10.90
CA ASP A 67 -5.38 -12.73 -11.84
C ASP A 67 -4.64 -12.83 -13.20
N LEU A 68 -3.67 -11.95 -13.47
CA LEU A 68 -2.84 -12.05 -14.67
C LEU A 68 -2.07 -13.37 -14.74
N PRO A 69 -1.83 -13.92 -15.95
CA PRO A 69 -1.00 -15.10 -16.12
C PRO A 69 0.39 -14.89 -15.51
N LEU A 70 0.95 -15.94 -14.90
CA LEU A 70 2.28 -15.90 -14.28
C LEU A 70 3.35 -15.34 -15.22
N GLN A 71 3.34 -15.75 -16.49
CA GLN A 71 4.30 -15.27 -17.50
C GLN A 71 4.23 -13.76 -17.70
N THR A 72 3.02 -13.18 -17.67
CA THR A 72 2.82 -11.74 -17.75
C THR A 72 3.33 -11.05 -16.49
N LYS A 73 3.02 -11.57 -15.31
CA LYS A 73 3.49 -11.01 -14.04
C LYS A 73 5.02 -10.99 -13.97
N MET A 74 5.68 -12.06 -14.44
CA MET A 74 7.14 -12.15 -14.52
C MET A 74 7.81 -11.13 -15.47
N LEU A 75 7.06 -10.50 -16.39
CA LEU A 75 7.59 -9.41 -17.21
C LEU A 75 7.88 -8.15 -16.39
N ASN A 76 7.18 -7.97 -15.26
CA ASN A 76 7.51 -6.91 -14.31
C ASN A 76 8.75 -7.31 -13.49
N ALA A 77 9.92 -7.28 -14.12
CA ALA A 77 11.18 -7.61 -13.48
C ALA A 77 11.93 -6.34 -13.05
N SER A 78 12.46 -6.32 -11.82
CA SER A 78 13.34 -5.26 -11.35
C SER A 78 14.71 -5.79 -10.97
N LYS A 79 15.73 -4.96 -11.15
CA LYS A 79 17.08 -5.22 -10.63
C LYS A 79 17.20 -4.86 -9.15
N LYS A 80 16.25 -4.09 -8.62
CA LYS A 80 16.21 -3.72 -7.20
C LYS A 80 15.63 -4.90 -6.40
N PRO A 81 16.27 -5.34 -5.31
CA PRO A 81 15.74 -6.42 -4.48
C PRO A 81 14.34 -6.09 -3.95
N TYR A 82 13.40 -7.04 -4.03
CA TYR A 82 12.00 -6.88 -3.59
C TYR A 82 11.14 -5.92 -4.44
N HIS A 83 11.61 -5.51 -5.63
CA HIS A 83 10.84 -4.75 -6.60
C HIS A 83 10.43 -5.61 -7.79
N GLY A 84 9.38 -5.20 -8.51
CA GLY A 84 8.77 -6.02 -9.54
C GLY A 84 8.03 -7.23 -8.97
N TYR A 85 7.86 -8.27 -9.77
CA TYR A 85 7.20 -9.51 -9.39
C TYR A 85 8.08 -10.38 -8.48
N VAL A 86 7.51 -10.77 -7.35
CA VAL A 86 8.16 -11.60 -6.34
C VAL A 86 7.24 -12.76 -5.99
N GLY A 87 7.68 -13.99 -6.24
CA GLY A 87 6.87 -15.18 -5.98
C GLY A 87 7.55 -16.45 -6.49
N GLN A 88 6.83 -17.57 -6.44
CA GLN A 88 7.32 -18.89 -6.87
C GLN A 88 8.56 -19.39 -6.10
N TYR A 89 8.76 -18.90 -4.87
CA TYR A 89 9.82 -19.41 -4.01
C TYR A 89 9.41 -20.76 -3.41
N PRO A 90 10.20 -21.82 -3.57
CA PRO A 90 9.87 -23.14 -3.00
C PRO A 90 9.67 -23.12 -1.48
N GLN A 91 10.36 -22.19 -0.79
CA GLN A 91 10.30 -22.04 0.66
C GLN A 91 9.02 -21.35 1.15
N VAL A 92 8.37 -20.56 0.29
CA VAL A 92 7.14 -19.81 0.58
C VAL A 92 6.20 -19.88 -0.63
N PRO A 93 5.66 -21.07 -0.95
CA PRO A 93 4.97 -21.32 -2.23
C PRO A 93 3.64 -20.58 -2.39
N LEU A 94 3.06 -20.09 -1.30
CA LEU A 94 1.83 -19.29 -1.29
C LEU A 94 2.09 -17.77 -1.33
N PHE A 95 3.36 -17.35 -1.26
CA PHE A 95 3.71 -15.94 -1.25
C PHE A 95 3.84 -15.41 -2.68
N GLU A 96 3.15 -14.30 -2.92
CA GLU A 96 3.23 -13.52 -4.15
C GLU A 96 3.12 -12.03 -3.79
N SER A 97 3.96 -11.19 -4.39
CA SER A 97 3.87 -9.74 -4.29
C SER A 97 4.38 -9.06 -5.55
N MET A 98 4.01 -7.78 -5.69
CA MET A 98 4.46 -6.96 -6.81
C MET A 98 4.75 -5.54 -6.32
N GLY A 99 5.98 -5.07 -6.54
CA GLY A 99 6.36 -3.69 -6.26
C GLY A 99 6.04 -2.76 -7.44
N ILE A 100 5.55 -1.56 -7.12
CA ILE A 100 5.37 -0.45 -8.07
C ILE A 100 6.35 0.64 -7.69
N ASP A 101 7.42 0.77 -8.47
CA ASP A 101 8.41 1.82 -8.28
C ASP A 101 7.79 3.17 -8.60
N ASP A 102 8.14 4.19 -7.80
CA ASP A 102 7.80 5.58 -8.08
C ASP A 102 6.31 5.75 -8.42
N ALA A 103 5.44 5.07 -7.64
CA ALA A 103 3.99 5.03 -7.87
C ALA A 103 3.28 6.40 -7.82
N THR A 104 4.00 7.46 -7.44
CA THR A 104 3.56 8.86 -7.48
C THR A 104 3.89 9.55 -8.81
N ILE A 105 4.70 8.92 -9.68
CA ILE A 105 5.09 9.39 -11.00
C ILE A 105 4.23 8.68 -12.05
N ALA A 106 3.38 9.45 -12.76
CA ALA A 106 2.39 8.91 -13.68
C ALA A 106 3.01 8.13 -14.84
N GLU A 107 4.18 8.56 -15.31
CA GLU A 107 4.94 7.93 -16.40
C GLU A 107 5.43 6.53 -16.00
N GLU A 108 5.85 6.34 -14.75
CA GLU A 108 6.34 5.05 -14.24
C GLU A 108 5.17 4.07 -14.06
N VAL A 109 4.04 4.55 -13.53
CA VAL A 109 2.80 3.76 -13.46
C VAL A 109 2.33 3.37 -14.87
N GLU A 110 2.41 4.27 -15.85
CA GLU A 110 2.05 3.96 -17.24
C GLU A 110 3.01 2.95 -17.88
N SER A 111 4.31 3.06 -17.61
CA SER A 111 5.33 2.12 -18.07
C SER A 111 5.03 0.70 -17.58
N MET A 112 4.80 0.54 -16.26
CA MET A 112 4.41 -0.74 -15.67
C MET A 112 3.08 -1.26 -16.24
N THR A 113 2.08 -0.38 -16.39
CA THR A 113 0.77 -0.76 -16.93
C THR A 113 0.91 -1.33 -18.34
N ARG A 114 1.78 -0.77 -19.20
CA ARG A 114 2.01 -1.28 -20.57
C ARG A 114 2.70 -2.64 -20.60
N ILE A 115 3.56 -2.94 -19.61
CA ILE A 115 4.21 -4.24 -19.48
C ILE A 115 3.16 -5.32 -19.18
N LEU A 116 2.26 -5.03 -18.24
CA LEU A 116 1.26 -6.00 -17.75
C LEU A 116 0.04 -6.09 -18.66
N TRP A 117 -0.38 -4.97 -19.24
CA TRP A 117 -1.47 -4.85 -20.18
C TRP A 117 -0.99 -4.10 -21.43
N PRO A 118 -0.53 -4.81 -22.47
CA PRO A 118 -0.06 -4.18 -23.71
C PRO A 118 -1.10 -3.31 -24.42
N GLN A 119 -2.40 -3.60 -24.21
CA GLN A 119 -3.52 -2.81 -24.72
C GLN A 119 -3.96 -1.69 -23.76
N GLY A 120 -3.27 -1.54 -22.63
CA GLY A 120 -3.59 -0.64 -21.54
C GLY A 120 -4.64 -1.19 -20.56
N ASN A 121 -4.63 -0.66 -19.34
CA ASN A 121 -5.68 -0.84 -18.34
C ASN A 121 -5.99 0.51 -17.67
N GLN A 122 -7.09 1.14 -18.06
CA GLN A 122 -7.48 2.46 -17.52
C GLN A 122 -7.88 2.37 -16.05
N ASN A 123 -8.55 1.28 -15.64
CA ASN A 123 -8.98 1.08 -14.25
C ASN A 123 -7.75 1.02 -13.34
N PHE A 124 -6.73 0.25 -13.72
CA PHE A 124 -5.48 0.16 -12.97
C PHE A 124 -4.71 1.49 -12.95
N ARG A 125 -4.59 2.16 -14.11
CA ARG A 125 -3.84 3.43 -14.24
C ARG A 125 -4.38 4.56 -13.37
N PHE A 126 -5.70 4.68 -13.24
CA PHE A 126 -6.35 5.76 -12.50
C PHE A 126 -6.71 5.40 -11.06
N THR A 127 -6.38 4.18 -10.63
CA THR A 127 -6.49 3.80 -9.24
C THR A 127 -5.43 4.58 -8.44
N PRO A 128 -5.80 5.32 -7.39
CA PRO A 128 -4.82 5.99 -6.52
C PRO A 128 -4.01 4.92 -5.78
N ILE A 129 -2.84 4.55 -6.31
CA ILE A 129 -1.93 3.57 -5.71
C ILE A 129 -1.25 4.14 -4.44
N SER A 130 -1.46 5.44 -4.15
CA SER A 130 -0.84 6.21 -3.07
C SER A 130 -1.21 5.79 -1.63
N LEU A 131 -1.84 4.63 -1.43
CA LEU A 131 -2.35 4.20 -0.12
C LEU A 131 -1.56 3.05 0.54
N LEU A 132 -0.45 2.61 -0.05
CA LEU A 132 0.46 1.67 0.60
C LEU A 132 1.64 2.42 1.23
N PHE A 133 1.39 3.04 2.38
CA PHE A 133 2.46 3.37 3.32
C PHE A 133 2.55 2.23 4.34
N PHE A 134 3.65 1.49 4.33
CA PHE A 134 4.11 0.71 5.49
C PHE A 134 5.16 1.52 6.24
#